data_AF-A0A7X8L7C9-F1
#
_entry.id   AF-A0A7X8L7C9-F1
#
_cell.length_a   1.000
_cell.length_b   1.000
_cell.length_c   1.000
_cell.angle_alpha   90.00
_cell.angle_beta   90.00
_cell.angle_gamma   90.00
#
_symmetry.space_group_name_H-M   'P 1'
#
loop_
_entity.id
_entity.type
_entity.pdbx_description
1 polymer ?
#
loop_
_entity_poly.entity_id
_entity_poly.type
_entity_poly.pdbx_seq_one_letter_code
_entity_poly.pdbx_strand_id
1 'polypeptide(L)'
;MRKHKTIAVDFDGTLSFGRWPEVGEPNTELISFLKRWSNKGNKLILWTCRTGQALEKAVKWCEQQGVFFDAINDNLQEYIELYGSNS
;
A
#
# COMPACT_ATOMS: atom_id res chain seq x y z
N MET A 1 -11.99 7.16 -20.10
CA MET A 1 -11.67 5.74 -19.77
C MET A 1 -10.72 5.72 -18.59
N ARG A 2 -10.90 4.79 -17.66
CA ARG A 2 -10.05 4.66 -16.46
C ARG A 2 -8.63 4.27 -16.90
N LYS A 3 -7.63 5.13 -16.63
CA LYS A 3 -6.25 4.96 -17.12
C LYS A 3 -5.47 3.82 -16.44
N HIS A 4 -5.94 3.35 -15.28
CA HIS A 4 -5.29 2.31 -14.49
C HIS A 4 -6.28 1.55 -13.62
N LYS A 5 -5.81 0.44 -13.04
CA LYS A 5 -6.50 -0.30 -11.97
C LYS A 5 -5.83 -0.01 -10.63
N THR A 6 -6.58 -0.16 -9.54
CA THR A 6 -6.11 0.16 -8.18
C THR A 6 -6.29 -1.06 -7.28
N ILE A 7 -5.29 -1.35 -6.44
CA ILE A 7 -5.38 -2.34 -5.35
C ILE A 7 -5.12 -1.61 -4.04
N ALA A 8 -6.04 -1.74 -3.08
CA ALA A 8 -5.77 -1.48 -1.69
C ALA A 8 -5.26 -2.77 -1.04
N VAL A 9 -4.15 -2.71 -0.33
CA VAL A 9 -3.50 -3.87 0.28
C VAL A 9 -3.23 -3.62 1.75
N ASP A 10 -3.59 -4.59 2.57
CA ASP A 10 -3.34 -4.58 4.01
C ASP A 10 -1.86 -4.85 4.35
N PHE A 11 -1.44 -4.53 5.58
CA PHE A 11 -0.07 -4.70 6.05
C PHE A 11 0.12 -5.96 6.92
N ASP A 12 -0.50 -5.99 8.09
CA ASP A 12 -0.26 -6.98 9.14
C ASP A 12 -0.85 -8.35 8.79
N GLY A 13 0.02 -9.36 8.60
CA GLY A 13 -0.40 -10.68 8.11
C GLY A 13 -0.64 -10.74 6.60
N THR A 14 -0.48 -9.62 5.89
CA THR A 14 -0.66 -9.53 4.43
C THR A 14 0.67 -9.28 3.72
N LEU A 15 1.28 -8.11 3.95
CA LEU A 15 2.60 -7.76 3.42
C LEU A 15 3.74 -8.23 4.33
N SER A 16 3.53 -8.14 5.64
CA SER A 16 4.51 -8.52 6.66
C SER A 16 3.90 -9.49 7.66
N PHE A 17 4.61 -10.57 7.97
CA PHE A 17 4.19 -11.56 8.97
C PHE A 17 4.77 -11.26 10.38
N GLY A 18 5.15 -10.00 10.62
CA GLY A 18 5.58 -9.55 11.95
C GLY A 18 4.44 -9.47 12.95
N ARG A 19 4.80 -9.48 14.24
CA ARG A 19 3.84 -9.22 15.32
C ARG A 19 3.81 -7.73 15.63
N TRP A 20 2.62 -7.14 15.65
CA TRP A 20 2.41 -5.76 16.08
C TRP A 20 3.12 -5.41 17.40
N PRO A 21 3.79 -4.24 17.52
CA PRO A 21 3.96 -3.17 16.52
C PRO A 21 5.16 -3.37 15.58
N GLU A 22 5.87 -4.47 15.71
CA GLU A 22 7.06 -4.77 14.92
C GLU A 22 6.70 -5.15 13.48
N VAL A 23 7.71 -5.09 12.62
CA VAL A 23 7.67 -5.63 11.26
C VAL A 23 8.39 -6.96 11.27
N GLY A 24 8.03 -7.86 10.36
CA GLY A 24 8.62 -9.20 10.29
C GLY A 24 8.84 -9.65 8.86
N GLU A 25 8.89 -10.98 8.69
CA GLU A 25 9.21 -11.61 7.42
C GLU A 25 8.29 -11.14 6.27
N PRO A 26 8.85 -10.87 5.09
CA PRO A 26 8.09 -10.39 3.95
C PRO A 26 7.26 -11.51 3.31
N ASN A 27 6.04 -11.17 2.89
CA ASN A 27 5.30 -11.97 1.91
C ASN A 27 5.89 -11.76 0.51
N THR A 28 6.99 -12.46 0.21
CA THR A 28 7.82 -12.25 -0.98
C THR A 28 7.07 -12.44 -2.29
N GLU A 29 6.13 -13.39 -2.34
CA GLU A 29 5.31 -13.65 -3.53
C GLU A 29 4.37 -12.47 -3.82
N LEU A 30 3.62 -12.02 -2.81
CA LEU A 30 2.73 -10.86 -2.93
C LEU A 30 3.51 -9.60 -3.29
N ILE A 31 4.62 -9.33 -2.59
CA ILE A 31 5.48 -8.18 -2.86
C ILE A 31 5.96 -8.19 -4.32
N SER A 32 6.38 -9.34 -4.82
CA SER A 32 6.82 -9.49 -6.22
C SER A 32 5.68 -9.24 -7.21
N PHE A 33 4.46 -9.68 -6.89
CA PHE A 33 3.27 -9.38 -7.68
C PHE A 33 2.97 -7.87 -7.70
N LEU A 34 2.98 -7.21 -6.55
CA LEU A 34 2.68 -5.78 -6.43
C LEU A 34 3.70 -4.90 -7.17
N LYS A 35 4.99 -5.26 -7.14
CA LYS A 35 6.01 -4.60 -7.97
C LYS A 35 5.68 -4.68 -9.47
N ARG A 36 5.36 -5.87 -9.97
CA ARG A 36 4.97 -6.05 -11.39
C ARG A 36 3.67 -5.33 -11.72
N TRP A 37 2.75 -5.24 -10.76
CA TRP A 37 1.51 -4.50 -10.89
C TRP A 37 1.76 -3.00 -11.08
N SER A 38 2.56 -2.39 -10.21
CA SER A 38 2.96 -0.97 -10.31
C SER A 38 3.74 -0.67 -11.58
N ASN A 39 4.65 -1.57 -12.00
CA ASN A 39 5.42 -1.41 -13.25
C ASN A 39 4.53 -1.38 -14.52
N LYS A 40 3.28 -1.85 -14.45
CA LYS A 40 2.30 -1.74 -15.53
C LYS A 40 1.51 -0.42 -15.52
N GLY A 41 1.89 0.53 -14.66
CA GLY A 41 1.20 1.81 -14.48
C GLY A 41 -0.06 1.72 -13.63
N ASN A 42 -0.29 0.59 -12.94
CA ASN A 42 -1.39 0.46 -11.99
C ASN A 42 -1.03 1.07 -10.63
N LYS A 43 -2.06 1.32 -9.82
CA LYS A 43 -1.96 2.04 -8.55
C LYS A 43 -2.08 1.13 -7.34
N LEU A 44 -1.39 1.48 -6.27
CA LEU A 44 -1.43 0.80 -4.98
C LEU A 44 -1.80 1.76 -3.85
N ILE A 45 -2.63 1.28 -2.93
CA ILE A 45 -2.97 1.97 -1.69
C ILE A 45 -2.55 1.06 -0.53
N LEU A 46 -1.76 1.56 0.41
CA LEU A 46 -1.56 0.87 1.68
C LEU A 46 -2.79 1.11 2.53
N TRP A 47 -3.48 0.05 2.95
CA TRP A 47 -4.72 0.13 3.71
C TRP A 47 -4.63 -0.66 5.00
N THR A 48 -4.24 -0.01 6.08
CA THR A 48 -3.91 -0.65 7.34
C THR A 48 -4.43 0.12 8.54
N CYS A 49 -4.72 -0.60 9.63
CA CYS A 49 -5.10 0.01 10.90
C CYS A 49 -3.92 0.69 11.62
N ARG A 50 -2.68 0.55 11.12
CA ARG A 50 -1.52 1.22 11.71
C ARG A 50 -1.64 2.74 11.58
N THR A 51 -1.24 3.47 12.62
CA THR A 51 -1.20 4.94 12.65
C THR A 51 0.08 5.44 13.31
N GLY A 52 0.41 6.74 13.12
CA GLY A 52 1.57 7.38 13.72
C GLY A 52 2.89 6.66 13.42
N GLN A 53 3.76 6.50 14.42
CA GLN A 53 5.09 5.88 14.27
C GLN A 53 5.05 4.46 13.70
N ALA A 54 4.01 3.69 14.02
CA ALA A 54 3.89 2.33 13.52
C ALA A 54 3.53 2.27 12.03
N LEU A 55 2.78 3.27 11.54
CA LEU A 55 2.51 3.46 10.11
C LEU A 55 3.79 3.89 9.38
N GLU A 56 4.52 4.86 9.92
CA GLU A 56 5.81 5.30 9.36
C GLU A 56 6.79 4.12 9.23
N LYS A 57 6.86 3.27 10.26
CA LYS A 57 7.68 2.06 10.27
C LYS A 57 7.25 1.06 9.19
N ALA A 58 5.94 0.86 9.01
CA ALA A 58 5.40 -0.03 7.98
C ALA A 58 5.69 0.48 6.56
N VAL A 59 5.50 1.78 6.32
CA VAL A 59 5.81 2.43 5.03
C VAL A 59 7.28 2.29 4.71
N LYS A 60 8.17 2.64 5.64
CA LYS A 60 9.63 2.52 5.46
C LYS A 60 10.06 1.08 5.20
N TRP A 61 9.43 0.11 5.88
CA TRP A 61 9.70 -1.30 5.62
C TRP A 61 9.27 -1.70 4.21
N CYS A 62 8.10 -1.27 3.72
CA CYS A 62 7.66 -1.52 2.35
C CYS A 62 8.61 -0.92 1.30
N GLU A 63 9.12 0.29 1.54
CA GLU A 63 10.10 0.96 0.67
C GLU A 63 11.40 0.15 0.58
N GLN A 64 11.88 -0.40 1.71
CA GLN A 64 13.05 -1.30 1.73
C GLN A 64 12.79 -2.59 0.94
N GLN A 65 11.54 -3.06 0.92
CA GLN A 65 11.12 -4.16 0.05
C GLN A 65 10.94 -3.73 -1.40
N GLY A 66 11.05 -2.44 -1.75
CA GLY A 66 10.88 -1.91 -3.09
C GLY A 66 9.42 -1.80 -3.55
N VAL A 67 8.48 -1.63 -2.62
CA VAL A 67 7.06 -1.39 -2.90
C VAL A 67 6.73 0.03 -2.42
N PHE A 68 6.12 0.82 -3.31
CA PHE A 68 5.71 2.19 -3.05
C PHE A 68 4.20 2.33 -3.28
N PHE A 69 3.55 3.18 -2.51
CA PHE A 69 2.11 3.38 -2.56
C PHE A 69 1.77 4.77 -3.10
N ASP A 70 0.70 4.85 -3.88
CA ASP A 70 0.16 6.09 -4.41
C ASP A 70 -0.74 6.81 -3.38
N ALA A 71 -1.27 6.08 -2.40
CA ALA A 71 -1.95 6.63 -1.23
C ALA A 71 -1.77 5.70 -0.02
N ILE A 72 -1.93 6.24 1.19
CA ILE A 72 -1.80 5.52 2.45
C ILE A 72 -3.03 5.85 3.30
N ASN A 73 -3.83 4.84 3.62
CA ASN A 73 -5.10 4.98 4.36
C ASN A 73 -6.03 6.06 3.78
N ASP A 74 -5.96 6.24 2.46
CA ASP A 74 -6.70 7.27 1.75
C ASP A 74 -7.02 6.84 0.32
N ASN A 75 -8.01 7.47 -0.31
CA ASN A 75 -8.28 7.31 -1.73
C ASN A 75 -7.22 8.02 -2.57
N LEU A 76 -7.13 7.66 -3.85
CA LEU A 76 -6.26 8.36 -4.79
C LEU A 76 -6.74 9.81 -4.99
N GLN A 77 -5.80 10.75 -4.96
CA GLN A 77 -6.06 12.19 -5.12
C GLN A 77 -6.89 12.51 -6.37
N GLU A 78 -6.60 11.86 -7.50
CA GLU A 78 -7.35 12.02 -8.76
C GLU A 78 -8.83 11.61 -8.65
N TYR A 79 -9.20 10.71 -7.74
CA TYR A 79 -10.58 10.31 -7.52
C TYR A 79 -11.29 11.27 -6.56
N ILE A 80 -10.59 11.78 -5.54
CA ILE A 80 -11.12 12.83 -4.67
C ILE A 80 -11.46 14.08 -5.50
N GLU A 81 -10.58 14.48 -6.40
CA GLU A 81 -10.80 15.61 -7.32
C GLU A 81 -11.95 15.36 -8.31
N LEU A 82 -12.07 14.13 -8.83
CA LEU A 82 -13.11 13.78 -9.80
C LEU A 82 -14.50 13.73 -9.19
N TYR A 83 -14.64 13.17 -7.99
CA TYR A 83 -15.94 12.95 -7.34
C TYR A 83 -16.28 14.00 -6.28
N GLY A 84 -15.35 14.92 -5.97
CA GLY A 84 -15.54 15.96 -4.97
C GLY A 84 -15.74 15.43 -3.55
N SER A 85 -15.41 14.16 -3.30
CA SER A 85 -15.62 13.47 -2.03
C SER A 85 -14.55 12.41 -1.81
N ASN A 86 -14.31 12.11 -0.53
CA ASN A 86 -13.35 11.10 -0.09
C ASN A 86 -14.07 10.04 0.75
N SER A 87 -14.96 9.29 0.09
CA SER A 87 -15.86 8.30 0.71
C SER A 87 -15.93 7.04 -0.11
#